data_AF-A0A932ILP8-F1
#
_entry.id   AF-A0A932ILP8-F1
#
_cell.length_a   1.000
_cell.length_b   1.000
_cell.length_c   1.000
_cell.angle_alpha   90.00
_cell.angle_beta   90.00
_cell.angle_gamma   90.00
#
_symmetry.space_group_name_H-M   'P 1'
#
loop_
_entity.id
_entity.type
_entity.pdbx_description
1 polymer ?
#
loop_
_entity_poly.entity_id
_entity_poly.type
_entity_poly.pdbx_seq_one_letter_code
_entity_poly.pdbx_strand_id
1 'polypeptide(L)'
;YFVDRAEGGGDRWVLMRRAPARIDEEPEEGGVEQVLAENVTDLRFEFYDDSKDEWEDEWDSTRLEQKHRLPMFVSIELTTLAPNGEEEKFVSKTRIFLKKRLLITGTGFAGCPE
;
A
#
# COMPACT_ATOMS: atom_id res chain seq x y z
N TYR A 1 1.06 -1.62 -3.34
CA TYR A 1 2.53 -1.58 -3.48
C TYR A 1 3.05 -2.95 -3.16
N PHE A 2 4.13 -3.37 -3.79
CA PHE A 2 4.75 -4.67 -3.52
C PHE A 2 6.24 -4.60 -3.80
N VAL A 3 7.00 -5.51 -3.21
CA VAL A 3 8.43 -5.65 -3.47
C VAL A 3 8.63 -6.83 -4.41
N ASP A 4 9.39 -6.62 -5.48
CA ASP A 4 9.68 -7.66 -6.46
C ASP A 4 11.14 -7.62 -6.91
N ARG A 5 11.59 -8.63 -7.65
CA ARG A 5 12.93 -8.66 -8.22
C ARG A 5 13.05 -7.71 -9.40
N ALA A 6 14.19 -7.03 -9.49
CA ALA A 6 14.49 -6.16 -10.62
C ALA A 6 14.64 -6.97 -11.92
N GLU A 7 13.95 -6.52 -12.97
CA GLU A 7 14.16 -6.99 -14.34
C GLU A 7 15.61 -6.70 -14.77
N GLY A 8 16.37 -7.74 -15.15
CA GLY A 8 17.78 -7.59 -15.55
C GLY A 8 18.80 -8.51 -14.84
N GLY A 9 18.36 -9.45 -13.99
CA GLY A 9 19.16 -10.61 -13.60
C GLY A 9 20.13 -10.42 -12.42
N GLY A 10 19.83 -9.52 -11.48
CA GLY A 10 20.55 -9.40 -10.21
C GLY A 10 19.68 -9.73 -9.00
N ASP A 11 20.29 -10.02 -7.84
CA ASP A 11 19.60 -10.16 -6.55
C ASP A 11 19.27 -8.78 -5.95
N ARG A 12 18.54 -7.97 -6.73
CA ARG A 12 18.13 -6.62 -6.36
C ARG A 12 16.61 -6.59 -6.28
N TRP A 13 16.11 -6.05 -5.17
CA TRP A 13 14.69 -5.87 -4.94
C TRP A 13 14.29 -4.43 -5.26
N VAL A 14 13.08 -4.27 -5.80
CA VAL A 14 12.50 -2.99 -6.19
C VAL A 14 11.15 -2.80 -5.51
N LEU A 15 10.85 -1.57 -5.09
CA LEU A 15 9.51 -1.19 -4.66
C LEU A 15 8.68 -0.84 -5.89
N MET A 16 7.59 -1.58 -6.08
CA MET A 16 6.68 -1.43 -7.20
C MET A 16 5.37 -0.78 -6.75
N ARG A 17 4.87 0.12 -7.59
CA ARG A 17 3.52 0.71 -7.48
C ARG A 17 2.66 0.20 -8.63
N ARG A 18 1.54 -0.42 -8.28
CA ARG A 18 0.44 -0.70 -9.19
C ARG A 18 -0.66 0.35 -9.03
N ALA A 19 -1.16 0.86 -10.14
CA ALA A 19 -2.29 1.78 -10.16
C ALA A 19 -3.24 1.42 -11.31
N PRO A 20 -4.44 0.87 -11.03
CA PRO A 20 -5.43 0.62 -12.05
C PRO A 20 -6.09 1.93 -12.51
N ALA A 21 -6.53 1.96 -13.77
CA ALA A 21 -7.22 3.13 -14.34
C ALA A 21 -8.66 3.28 -13.82
N ARG A 22 -9.23 2.20 -13.27
CA ARG A 22 -10.58 2.13 -12.71
C ARG A 22 -10.51 1.40 -11.37
N ILE A 23 -11.45 1.71 -10.47
CA ILE A 23 -11.59 1.01 -9.18
C ILE A 23 -12.49 -0.21 -9.43
N ASP A 24 -12.02 -1.39 -9.03
CA ASP A 24 -12.71 -2.67 -9.12
C ASP A 24 -12.52 -3.46 -7.81
N GLU A 25 -12.96 -4.73 -7.80
CA GLU A 25 -12.87 -5.62 -6.64
C GLU A 25 -11.54 -6.39 -6.56
N GLU A 26 -10.66 -6.24 -7.54
CA GLU A 26 -9.43 -7.03 -7.72
C GLU A 26 -8.19 -6.10 -7.67
N PRO A 27 -7.89 -5.48 -6.51
CA PRO A 27 -6.81 -4.48 -6.39
C PRO A 27 -5.41 -5.05 -6.66
N GLU A 28 -5.28 -6.38 -6.65
CA GLU A 28 -4.06 -7.14 -6.91
C GLU A 28 -3.92 -7.58 -8.38
N GLU A 29 -4.81 -7.16 -9.27
CA GLU A 29 -4.76 -7.52 -10.69
C GLU A 29 -4.82 -6.30 -11.60
N GLY A 30 -4.28 -6.46 -12.81
CA GLY A 30 -4.26 -5.41 -13.83
C GLY A 30 -3.51 -4.14 -13.44
N GLY A 31 -3.91 -3.02 -14.04
CA GLY A 31 -3.29 -1.72 -13.83
C GLY A 31 -1.89 -1.55 -14.41
N VAL A 32 -1.33 -0.36 -14.23
CA VAL A 32 0.04 -0.03 -14.66
C VAL A 32 0.98 -0.19 -13.48
N GLU A 33 2.07 -0.93 -13.70
CA GLU A 33 3.13 -1.14 -12.71
C GLU A 33 4.34 -0.25 -13.00
N GLN A 34 4.91 0.31 -11.95
CA GLN A 34 6.04 1.25 -12.03
C GLN A 34 7.01 1.00 -10.88
N VAL A 35 8.31 1.01 -11.18
CA VAL A 35 9.37 1.04 -10.18
C VAL A 35 9.39 2.40 -9.49
N LEU A 36 9.34 2.42 -8.16
CA LEU A 36 9.44 3.63 -7.35
C LEU A 36 10.80 3.78 -6.66
N ALA A 37 11.39 2.67 -6.22
CA ALA A 37 12.69 2.66 -5.57
C ALA A 37 13.45 1.38 -5.94
N GLU A 38 14.76 1.49 -6.07
CA GLU A 38 15.67 0.37 -6.33
C GLU A 38 16.44 -0.01 -5.07
N ASN A 39 17.02 -1.22 -5.08
CA ASN A 39 17.84 -1.75 -3.99
C ASN A 39 17.15 -1.72 -2.63
N VAL A 40 15.86 -2.05 -2.60
CA VAL A 40 15.08 -2.10 -1.36
C VAL A 40 15.56 -3.27 -0.52
N THR A 41 15.94 -3.02 0.73
CA THR A 41 16.35 -4.07 1.67
C THR A 41 15.27 -4.35 2.71
N ASP A 42 14.47 -3.33 3.07
CA ASP A 42 13.36 -3.46 4.00
C ASP A 42 12.25 -2.45 3.67
N LEU A 43 11.00 -2.84 3.92
CA LEU A 43 9.82 -2.00 3.80
C LEU A 43 8.82 -2.40 4.87
N ARG A 44 8.52 -1.47 5.78
CA ARG A 44 7.55 -1.66 6.85
C ARG A 44 6.46 -0.61 6.81
N PHE A 45 5.24 -1.07 7.04
CA PHE A 45 4.08 -0.23 7.28
C PHE A 45 3.60 -0.44 8.71
N GLU A 46 3.22 0.66 9.36
CA GLU A 46 2.48 0.60 10.62
C GLU A 46 1.26 1.52 10.50
N PHE A 47 0.15 1.09 11.09
CA PHE A 47 -1.16 1.70 10.98
C PHE A 47 -1.68 2.03 12.37
N TYR A 48 -1.98 3.30 12.63
CA TYR A 48 -2.47 3.70 13.94
C TYR A 48 -4.00 3.57 14.03
N ASP A 49 -4.46 2.75 14.99
CA ASP A 49 -5.86 2.56 15.35
C ASP A 49 -6.25 3.51 16.49
N ASP A 50 -7.09 4.51 16.20
CA ASP A 50 -7.54 5.47 17.22
C ASP A 50 -8.59 4.91 18.20
N SER A 51 -9.20 3.77 17.88
CA SER A 51 -10.14 3.11 18.78
C SER A 51 -9.46 2.25 19.85
N LYS A 52 -8.25 1.78 19.55
CA LYS A 52 -7.41 1.00 20.47
C LYS A 52 -6.23 1.79 21.04
N ASP A 53 -5.92 2.95 20.46
CA ASP A 53 -4.77 3.78 20.80
C ASP A 53 -3.43 3.05 20.61
N GLU A 54 -3.31 2.26 19.53
CA GLU A 54 -2.12 1.45 19.24
C GLU A 54 -1.72 1.49 17.76
N TRP A 55 -0.46 1.10 17.49
CA TRP A 55 0.03 0.87 16.14
C TRP A 55 -0.05 -0.63 15.82
N GLU A 56 -0.61 -0.95 14.66
CA GLU A 56 -0.71 -2.32 14.14
C GLU A 56 0.14 -2.45 12.86
N ASP A 57 0.78 -3.60 12.64
CA ASP A 57 1.59 -3.85 11.42
C ASP A 57 0.74 -4.21 10.19
N GLU A 58 -0.56 -4.50 10.38
CA GLU A 58 -1.49 -4.88 9.32
C GLU A 58 -2.81 -4.11 9.51
N TRP A 59 -3.49 -3.77 8.40
CA TRP A 59 -4.83 -3.21 8.44
C TRP A 59 -5.74 -3.88 7.40
N ASP A 60 -6.83 -4.48 7.84
CA ASP A 60 -7.79 -5.19 7.01
C ASP A 60 -9.21 -4.65 7.24
N SER A 61 -9.66 -3.82 6.30
CA SER A 61 -10.98 -3.17 6.33
C SER A 61 -12.18 -4.12 6.16
N THR A 62 -11.94 -5.43 5.97
CA THR A 62 -12.96 -6.48 5.93
C THR A 62 -13.17 -7.16 7.29
N ARG A 63 -12.16 -7.13 8.18
CA ARG A 63 -12.25 -7.67 9.55
C ARG A 63 -13.24 -6.87 10.38
N LEU A 64 -13.92 -7.57 11.30
CA LEU A 64 -15.01 -7.00 12.09
C LEU A 64 -14.60 -5.73 12.85
N GLU A 65 -13.40 -5.73 13.44
CA GLU A 65 -12.88 -4.63 14.27
C GLU A 65 -12.55 -3.37 13.44
N GLN A 66 -12.13 -3.54 12.20
CA GLN A 66 -11.65 -2.46 11.31
C GLN A 66 -12.64 -2.17 10.17
N LYS A 67 -13.81 -2.81 10.19
CA LYS A 67 -14.78 -2.78 9.10
C LYS A 67 -15.19 -1.34 8.74
N HIS A 68 -15.03 -0.99 7.46
CA HIS A 68 -15.35 0.34 6.93
C HIS A 68 -14.58 1.52 7.55
N ARG A 69 -13.47 1.25 8.25
CA ARG A 69 -12.56 2.26 8.78
C ARG A 69 -11.24 2.26 8.02
N LEU A 70 -10.57 3.39 8.07
CA LEU A 70 -9.19 3.55 7.65
C LEU A 70 -8.36 3.92 8.89
N PRO A 71 -7.06 3.58 8.92
CA PRO A 71 -6.21 3.96 10.02
C PRO A 71 -6.05 5.49 10.06
N MET A 72 -5.87 6.07 11.25
CA MET A 72 -5.78 7.53 11.37
C MET A 72 -4.41 8.05 10.91
N PHE A 73 -3.35 7.28 11.13
CA PHE A 73 -2.01 7.56 10.64
C PHE A 73 -1.41 6.32 10.00
N VAL A 74 -0.52 6.56 9.04
CA VAL A 74 0.33 5.52 8.46
C VAL A 74 1.78 5.96 8.64
N SER A 75 2.58 5.04 9.18
CA SER A 75 4.04 5.12 9.21
C SER A 75 4.57 4.24 8.11
N ILE A 76 5.50 4.77 7.31
CA ILE A 76 6.18 4.04 6.25
C ILE A 76 7.66 4.15 6.55
N GLU A 77 8.30 3.00 6.73
CA GLU A 77 9.75 2.90 6.84
C GLU A 77 10.28 2.14 5.64
N LEU A 78 11.17 2.76 4.88
CA LEU A 78 11.81 2.18 3.71
C LEU A 78 13.33 2.22 3.92
N THR A 79 13.98 1.07 3.74
CA THR A 79 15.44 0.98 3.76
C THR A 79 15.93 0.58 2.36
N THR A 80 16.90 1.32 1.85
CA THR A 80 17.51 1.06 0.53
C THR A 80 19.03 1.01 0.64
N LEU A 81 19.67 0.17 -0.18
CA LEU A 81 21.12 0.15 -0.31
C LEU A 81 21.57 1.20 -1.34
N ALA A 82 22.30 2.20 -0.87
CA ALA A 82 22.87 3.25 -1.71
C ALA A 82 24.04 2.69 -2.56
N PRO A 83 24.43 3.35 -3.67
CA PRO A 83 25.50 2.89 -4.55
C PRO A 83 26.88 2.76 -3.88
N ASN A 84 27.11 3.48 -2.78
CA ASN A 84 28.33 3.40 -1.96
C ASN A 84 28.35 2.18 -1.01
N GLY A 85 27.27 1.40 -0.95
CA GLY A 85 27.10 0.25 -0.06
C GLY A 85 26.58 0.58 1.33
N GLU A 86 26.15 1.82 1.58
CA GLU A 86 25.53 2.24 2.83
C GLU A 86 24.01 2.03 2.80
N GLU A 87 23.40 1.70 3.93
CA GLU A 87 21.95 1.62 4.05
C GLU A 87 21.37 3.00 4.38
N GLU A 88 20.44 3.46 3.55
CA GLU A 88 19.68 4.68 3.78
C GLU A 88 18.26 4.33 4.24
N LYS A 89 17.86 4.90 5.39
CA LYS A 89 16.53 4.71 5.97
C LYS A 89 15.69 5.96 5.80
N PHE A 90 14.54 5.81 5.15
CA PHE A 90 13.53 6.83 4.96
C PHE A 90 12.32 6.53 5.84
N VAL A 91 11.88 7.52 6.62
CA VAL A 91 10.70 7.39 7.48
C VAL A 91 9.74 8.52 7.14
N SER A 92 8.49 8.14 6.85
CA SER A 92 7.40 9.08 6.63
C SER A 92 6.21 8.71 7.51
N LYS A 93 5.64 9.71 8.19
CA LYS A 93 4.42 9.56 8.98
C LYS A 93 3.40 10.56 8.48
N THR A 94 2.23 10.07 8.08
CA THR A 94 1.19 10.93 7.51
C THR A 94 -0.19 10.61 8.08
N ARG A 95 -1.04 11.63 8.17
CA ARG A 95 -2.42 11.50 8.63
C ARG A 95 -3.34 11.17 7.47
N ILE A 96 -4.22 10.19 7.65
CA ILE A 96 -5.34 9.95 6.74
C ILE A 96 -6.52 10.81 7.19
N PHE A 97 -6.96 11.71 6.32
CA PHE A 97 -8.10 12.59 6.60
C PHE A 97 -9.45 11.95 6.28
N LEU A 98 -9.45 10.88 5.48
CA LEU A 98 -10.66 10.13 5.14
C LEU A 98 -11.03 9.16 6.27
N LYS A 99 -12.08 9.49 7.02
CA LYS A 99 -12.51 8.70 8.21
C LYS A 99 -13.67 7.74 7.95
N LYS A 100 -14.30 7.82 6.78
CA LYS A 100 -15.47 7.02 6.42
C LYS A 100 -15.34 6.58 4.97
N ARG A 101 -15.94 5.43 4.65
CA ARG A 101 -16.05 4.95 3.27
C ARG A 101 -16.61 6.03 2.36
N LEU A 102 -16.04 6.15 1.16
CA LEU A 102 -16.61 6.92 0.07
C LEU A 102 -17.62 6.04 -0.66
N LEU A 103 -18.82 6.56 -0.86
CA LEU A 103 -19.79 5.97 -1.78
C LEU A 103 -19.56 6.62 -3.13
N ILE A 104 -19.00 5.87 -4.08
CA ILE A 104 -18.83 6.35 -5.45
C ILE A 104 -20.13 6.05 -6.19
N THR A 105 -21.06 7.00 -6.20
CA THR A 105 -22.31 6.92 -6.96
C THR A 105 -22.01 7.06 -8.45
N GLY A 106 -22.08 5.94 -9.20
CA GLY A 106 -21.86 5.94 -10.65
C GLY A 106 -21.33 4.62 -11.22
N THR A 107 -20.73 3.75 -10.40
CA THR A 107 -20.49 2.35 -10.75
C THR A 107 -21.77 1.56 -10.49
N GLY A 108 -22.77 1.78 -11.33
CA GLY A 108 -23.78 0.75 -11.54
C GLY A 108 -23.06 -0.45 -12.12
N PHE A 109 -22.78 -1.46 -11.29
CA PHE A 109 -22.59 -2.82 -11.77
C PHE A 109 -23.89 -3.21 -12.45
N ALA A 110 -23.98 -2.93 -13.75
CA ALA A 110 -25.00 -3.50 -14.60
C ALA A 110 -24.66 -4.99 -14.70
N GLY A 111 -25.11 -5.76 -13.71
CA GLY A 111 -25.31 -7.19 -13.89
C GLY A 111 -26.20 -7.34 -15.12
N CYS A 112 -25.64 -7.85 -16.21
CA CYS A 112 -26.46 -8.38 -17.30
C CYS A 112 -27.20 -9.58 -16.72
N PRO A 113 -28.55 -9.59 -16.73
CA PRO A 113 -29.29 -10.80 -16.40
C PRO A 113 -29.10 -11.83 -17.53
N GLU A 114 -28.79 -13.06 -17.16
CA GLU A 114 -28.92 -14.26 -18.02
C GLU A 114 -30.40 -14.53 -18.38
#